data_AF-E0VU75-F1
#
_entry.id   AF-E0VU75-F1
#
_cell.length_a   1.000
_cell.length_b   1.000
_cell.length_c   1.000
_cell.angle_alpha   90.00
_cell.angle_beta   90.00
_cell.angle_gamma   90.00
#
_symmetry.space_group_name_H-M   'P 1'
#
loop_
_entity.id
_entity.type
_entity.pdbx_description
1 polymer ?
#
loop_
_entity_poly.entity_id
_entity_poly.type
_entity_poly.pdbx_seq_one_letter_code
_entity_poly.pdbx_strand_id
1 'polypeptide(L)'
;MQSCLLRLKASTLNAITLLTLTVVSAVAGPRYSSRIVDTKSGPIRGIISELNSKLLEPVEVFRGIPYAAPPVGERRFMPPRPPIPWTGTKLADTFPPVCPQNVPDITNKTMAFLKMPRGRYLQLRKLLPLLKNQSEDCLYLNLYVPGSVFSTKV
;
A
#
# COMPACT_ATOMS: atom_id res chain seq x y z
N MET A 1 42.84 28.56 -61.71
CA MET A 1 41.95 28.32 -62.86
C MET A 1 41.05 27.13 -62.54
N GLN A 2 39.78 27.19 -62.98
CA GLN A 2 38.72 26.17 -62.97
C GLN A 2 37.87 25.96 -61.69
N SER A 3 36.92 26.89 -61.55
CA SER A 3 35.46 26.72 -61.47
C SER A 3 34.88 25.29 -61.55
N CYS A 4 33.91 24.97 -60.67
CA CYS A 4 32.59 24.47 -61.10
C CYS A 4 31.54 24.56 -59.96
N LEU A 5 30.42 25.21 -60.28
CA LEU A 5 29.18 25.34 -59.50
C LEU A 5 28.37 24.04 -59.54
N LEU A 6 27.59 23.73 -58.49
CA LEU A 6 26.18 23.34 -58.63
C LEU A 6 25.45 23.33 -57.28
N ARG A 7 24.46 24.23 -57.17
CA ARG A 7 23.39 24.22 -56.16
C ARG A 7 22.37 23.14 -56.50
N LEU A 8 21.72 22.49 -55.52
CA LEU A 8 20.32 22.04 -55.66
C LEU A 8 19.60 21.83 -54.32
N LYS A 9 18.62 22.72 -54.13
CA LYS A 9 17.27 22.58 -53.53
C LYS A 9 17.07 22.28 -52.03
N ALA A 10 16.41 23.26 -51.41
CA ALA A 10 15.68 23.18 -50.16
C ALA A 10 14.46 22.25 -50.23
N SER A 11 14.16 21.58 -49.11
CA SER A 11 12.83 21.05 -48.80
C SER A 11 12.57 21.24 -47.31
N THR A 12 11.86 22.30 -46.94
CA THR A 12 11.37 22.52 -45.59
C THR A 12 10.13 21.66 -45.36
N LEU A 13 10.24 20.57 -44.60
CA LEU A 13 9.08 19.87 -44.06
C LEU A 13 8.67 20.54 -42.75
N ASN A 14 7.49 21.17 -42.74
CA ASN A 14 6.83 21.71 -41.55
C ASN A 14 6.38 20.55 -40.65
N ALA A 15 7.02 20.38 -39.50
CA ALA A 15 6.58 19.46 -38.45
C ALA A 15 5.57 20.18 -37.54
N ILE A 16 4.27 19.92 -37.75
CA ILE A 16 3.21 20.36 -36.83
C ILE A 16 3.20 19.37 -35.66
N THR A 17 3.89 19.71 -34.58
CA THR A 17 3.83 18.95 -33.32
C THR A 17 2.51 19.28 -32.61
N LEU A 18 1.56 18.34 -32.64
CA LEU A 18 0.31 18.42 -31.89
C LEU A 18 0.62 18.20 -30.40
N LEU A 19 0.66 19.28 -29.62
CA LEU A 19 0.88 19.25 -28.16
C LEU A 19 -0.36 18.68 -27.47
N THR A 20 -0.39 17.37 -27.22
CA THR A 20 -1.46 16.73 -26.45
C THR A 20 -1.33 17.12 -24.98
N LEU A 21 -2.21 18.00 -24.50
CA LEU A 21 -2.30 18.39 -23.09
C LEU A 21 -2.86 17.19 -22.28
N THR A 22 -1.97 16.38 -21.71
CA THR A 22 -2.38 15.31 -20.79
C THR A 22 -2.81 15.94 -19.47
N VAL A 23 -4.10 15.92 -19.18
CA VAL A 23 -4.64 16.31 -17.87
C VAL A 23 -4.17 15.28 -16.85
N VAL A 24 -3.19 15.63 -16.02
CA VAL A 24 -2.76 14.81 -14.89
C VAL A 24 -3.78 14.99 -13.78
N SER A 25 -4.70 14.02 -13.63
CA SER A 25 -5.57 13.96 -12.47
C SER A 25 -4.73 13.69 -11.22
N ALA A 26 -4.66 14.68 -10.32
CA ALA A 26 -4.02 14.52 -9.02
C ALA A 26 -4.80 13.50 -8.19
N VAL A 27 -4.22 12.32 -7.98
CA VAL A 27 -4.73 11.36 -6.99
C VAL A 27 -4.50 12.01 -5.61
N ALA A 28 -5.58 12.38 -4.93
CA ALA A 28 -5.50 12.85 -3.56
C ALA A 28 -4.92 11.74 -2.68
N GLY A 29 -3.84 12.04 -1.95
CA GLY A 29 -3.22 11.11 -0.99
C GLY A 29 -4.14 10.79 0.20
N PRO A 30 -3.72 9.88 1.09
CA PRO A 30 -4.51 9.54 2.28
C PRO A 30 -4.73 10.76 3.17
N ARG A 31 -5.95 10.91 3.70
CA ARG A 31 -6.26 11.94 4.69
C ARG A 31 -5.70 11.53 6.04
N TYR A 32 -4.57 12.11 6.44
CA TYR A 32 -4.00 11.85 7.77
C TYR A 32 -4.90 12.37 8.88
N SER A 33 -4.95 11.63 10.00
CA SER A 33 -5.59 12.11 11.22
C SER A 33 -4.85 13.35 11.76
N SER A 34 -5.58 14.29 12.37
CA SER A 34 -4.96 15.40 13.11
C SER A 34 -4.38 14.94 14.44
N ARG A 35 -4.86 13.82 14.98
CA ARG A 35 -4.44 13.27 16.26
C ARG A 35 -3.19 12.42 16.10
N ILE A 36 -2.24 12.64 17.01
CA ILE A 36 -1.11 11.74 17.24
C ILE A 36 -1.43 10.96 18.52
N VAL A 37 -1.21 9.66 18.49
CA VAL A 37 -1.48 8.77 19.63
C VAL A 37 -0.16 8.30 20.21
N ASP A 38 0.08 8.62 21.47
CA ASP A 38 1.24 8.12 22.20
C ASP A 38 1.04 6.66 22.59
N THR A 39 2.02 5.82 22.24
CA THR A 39 2.08 4.42 22.65
C THR A 39 3.35 4.19 23.47
N LYS A 40 3.43 3.04 24.17
CA LYS A 40 4.63 2.66 24.94
C LYS A 40 5.92 2.61 24.10
N SER A 41 5.79 2.37 22.80
CA SER A 41 6.93 2.23 21.88
C SER A 41 7.25 3.51 21.12
N GLY A 42 6.37 4.51 21.17
CA GLY A 42 6.50 5.78 20.45
C GLY A 42 5.17 6.29 19.88
N PRO A 43 5.12 7.55 19.44
CA PRO A 43 3.92 8.15 18.87
C PRO A 43 3.61 7.60 17.48
N ILE A 44 2.32 7.43 17.18
CA ILE A 44 1.81 6.99 15.88
C ILE A 44 0.78 7.97 15.31
N ARG A 45 0.69 8.02 13.98
CA ARG A 45 -0.32 8.79 13.26
C ARG A 45 -1.02 7.93 12.22
N GLY A 46 -2.33 7.83 12.32
CA GLY A 46 -3.19 7.08 11.39
C GLY A 46 -3.77 7.95 10.27
N ILE A 47 -4.72 7.37 9.55
CA ILE A 47 -5.47 8.00 8.46
C ILE A 47 -6.97 7.93 8.75
N ILE A 48 -7.73 8.91 8.25
CA ILE A 48 -9.18 8.87 8.25
C ILE A 48 -9.65 8.12 7.00
N SER A 49 -10.38 7.03 7.22
CA SER A 49 -11.00 6.24 6.16
C SER A 49 -12.49 6.53 6.11
N GLU A 50 -12.91 7.17 5.02
CA GLU A 50 -14.32 7.32 4.67
C GLU A 50 -14.90 5.95 4.29
N LEU A 51 -16.14 5.68 4.70
CA LEU A 51 -16.84 4.43 4.38
C LEU A 51 -17.76 4.64 3.18
N ASN A 52 -18.01 3.56 2.42
CA ASN A 52 -18.93 3.55 1.27
C ASN A 52 -20.41 3.57 1.70
N SER A 53 -20.74 4.30 2.76
CA SER A 53 -22.09 4.50 3.27
C SER A 53 -22.17 5.89 3.89
N LYS A 54 -23.14 6.69 3.46
CA LYS A 54 -23.39 8.02 4.03
C LYS A 54 -23.92 7.96 5.47
N LEU A 55 -24.38 6.80 5.91
CA LEU A 55 -24.94 6.58 7.24
C LEU A 55 -23.88 6.21 8.28
N LEU A 56 -22.68 5.84 7.83
CA LEU A 56 -21.60 5.43 8.71
C LEU A 56 -20.60 6.56 8.84
N GLU A 57 -20.16 6.80 10.08
CA GLU A 57 -19.11 7.77 10.34
C GLU A 57 -17.75 7.28 9.82
N PRO A 58 -16.82 8.21 9.51
CA PRO A 58 -15.47 7.86 9.16
C PRO A 58 -14.78 7.08 10.29
N VAL A 59 -13.83 6.23 9.92
CA VAL A 59 -13.04 5.44 10.88
C VAL A 59 -11.61 5.95 10.88
N GLU A 60 -11.03 6.14 12.06
CA GLU A 60 -9.59 6.38 12.18
C GLU A 60 -8.87 5.03 12.12
N VAL A 61 -7.97 4.90 11.16
CA VAL A 61 -7.30 3.65 10.81
C VAL A 61 -5.82 3.79 11.06
N PHE A 62 -5.26 2.86 11.82
CA PHE A 62 -3.84 2.71 12.04
C PHE A 62 -3.40 1.35 11.50
N ARG A 63 -2.50 1.33 10.51
CA ARG A 63 -1.99 0.12 9.87
C ARG A 63 -0.50 -0.04 10.15
N GLY A 64 -0.06 -1.28 10.32
CA GLY A 64 1.36 -1.60 10.45
C GLY A 64 1.99 -1.12 11.75
N ILE A 65 1.26 -1.20 12.87
CA ILE A 65 1.83 -0.93 14.19
C ILE A 65 2.58 -2.19 14.65
N PRO A 66 3.89 -2.13 14.91
CA PRO A 66 4.64 -3.29 15.42
C PRO A 66 4.24 -3.56 16.87
N TYR A 67 3.82 -4.80 17.16
CA TYR A 67 3.48 -5.21 18.53
C TYR A 67 4.54 -6.10 19.17
N ALA A 68 5.52 -6.55 18.40
CA ALA A 68 6.67 -7.33 18.85
C ALA A 68 7.90 -7.00 18.00
N ALA A 69 9.08 -7.37 18.49
CA ALA A 69 10.31 -7.30 17.70
C ALA A 69 10.31 -8.38 16.60
N PRO A 70 10.96 -8.13 15.44
CA PRO A 70 11.00 -9.08 14.32
C PRO A 70 11.55 -10.45 14.74
N PRO A 71 10.88 -11.57 14.41
CA PRO A 71 11.28 -12.93 14.80
C PRO A 71 12.28 -13.53 13.80
N VAL A 72 13.28 -12.73 13.38
CA VAL A 72 14.27 -13.10 12.34
C VAL A 72 15.59 -13.56 12.95
N GLY A 73 16.36 -14.35 12.19
CA GLY A 73 17.69 -14.83 12.61
C GLY A 73 17.62 -15.68 13.89
N GLU A 74 18.45 -15.37 14.88
CA GLU A 74 18.50 -16.06 16.18
C GLU A 74 17.19 -16.00 16.97
N ARG A 75 16.25 -15.10 16.61
CA ARG A 75 14.93 -15.01 17.26
C ARG A 75 13.89 -15.94 16.64
N ARG A 76 14.22 -16.62 15.53
CA ARG A 76 13.33 -17.58 14.91
C ARG A 76 13.07 -18.73 15.88
N PHE A 77 11.81 -19.13 16.02
CA PHE A 77 11.36 -20.16 16.97
C PHE A 77 11.55 -19.82 18.45
N MET A 78 11.87 -18.57 18.78
CA MET A 78 11.84 -18.07 20.15
C MET A 78 10.51 -17.36 20.45
N PRO A 79 10.13 -17.22 21.74
CA PRO A 79 9.02 -16.37 22.13
C PRO A 79 9.20 -14.93 21.63
N PRO A 80 8.11 -14.23 21.25
CA PRO A 80 8.17 -12.86 20.78
C PRO A 80 8.70 -11.93 21.87
N ARG A 81 9.61 -11.03 21.49
CA ARG A 81 10.15 -9.98 22.37
C ARG A 81 9.32 -8.70 22.19
N PRO A 82 9.32 -7.79 23.18
CA PRO A 82 8.68 -6.47 23.04
C PRO A 82 9.16 -5.71 21.79
N PRO A 83 8.31 -4.87 21.19
CA PRO A 83 8.66 -4.08 20.01
C PRO A 83 9.80 -3.10 20.33
N ILE A 84 10.62 -2.80 19.33
CA ILE A 84 11.71 -1.84 19.45
C ILE A 84 11.10 -0.42 19.46
N PRO A 85 11.37 0.41 20.49
CA PRO A 85 10.89 1.79 20.51
C PRO A 85 11.49 2.62 19.37
N TRP A 86 10.76 3.61 18.89
CA TRP A 86 11.22 4.54 17.84
C TRP A 86 11.15 6.00 18.31
N THR A 87 11.97 6.83 17.67
CA THR A 87 11.96 8.29 17.86
C THR A 87 11.11 8.97 16.80
N GLY A 88 10.39 10.02 17.18
CA GLY A 88 9.49 10.75 16.28
C GLY A 88 8.19 9.99 16.01
N THR A 89 7.33 10.58 15.17
CA THR A 89 6.00 10.04 14.88
C THR A 89 6.05 9.04 13.73
N LYS A 90 5.68 7.78 14.00
CA LYS A 90 5.56 6.76 12.96
C LYS A 90 4.23 6.91 12.23
N LEU A 91 4.28 6.96 10.89
CA LEU A 91 3.08 6.89 10.05
C LEU A 91 2.57 5.45 10.02
N ALA A 92 1.29 5.28 10.37
CA ALA A 92 0.59 4.00 10.44
C ALA A 92 -0.53 3.99 9.38
N ASP A 93 -0.17 4.14 8.11
CA ASP A 93 -1.07 4.35 6.97
C ASP A 93 -1.10 3.20 5.96
N THR A 94 -0.10 2.31 6.05
CA THR A 94 0.19 1.26 5.07
C THR A 94 0.21 -0.12 5.71
N PHE A 95 -0.21 -1.13 4.95
CA PHE A 95 -0.12 -2.51 5.41
C PHE A 95 1.34 -3.00 5.34
N PRO A 96 1.87 -3.58 6.41
CA PRO A 96 3.19 -4.22 6.41
C PRO A 96 3.14 -5.55 5.64
N PRO A 97 4.29 -6.19 5.39
CA PRO A 97 4.31 -7.55 4.85
C PRO A 97 3.52 -8.52 5.73
N VAL A 98 2.83 -9.47 5.10
CA VAL A 98 2.19 -10.59 5.82
C VAL A 98 3.22 -11.67 6.15
N CYS A 99 2.88 -12.56 7.09
CA CYS A 99 3.77 -13.66 7.43
C CYS A 99 3.96 -14.63 6.26
N PRO A 100 5.13 -15.30 6.17
CA PRO A 100 5.43 -16.22 5.09
C PRO A 100 4.44 -17.39 5.07
N GLN A 101 3.79 -17.61 3.93
CA GLN A 101 2.82 -18.67 3.73
C GLN A 101 2.89 -19.21 2.30
N ASN A 102 2.75 -20.52 2.16
CA ASN A 102 2.66 -21.16 0.85
C ASN A 102 1.22 -21.04 0.30
N VAL A 103 0.99 -20.01 -0.52
CA VAL A 103 -0.32 -19.79 -1.16
C VAL A 103 -0.48 -20.71 -2.39
N PRO A 104 -1.64 -21.38 -2.58
CA PRO A 104 -1.87 -22.20 -3.76
C PRO A 104 -1.82 -21.36 -5.05
N ASP A 105 -1.13 -21.88 -6.07
CA ASP A 105 -1.21 -21.29 -7.41
C ASP A 105 -2.60 -21.55 -8.02
N ILE A 106 -3.26 -20.46 -8.41
CA ILE A 106 -4.60 -20.48 -9.03
C ILE A 106 -4.58 -19.93 -10.46
N THR A 107 -3.40 -19.74 -11.06
CA THR A 107 -3.24 -19.18 -12.41
C THR A 107 -4.01 -20.01 -13.44
N ASN A 108 -3.95 -21.35 -13.32
CA ASN A 108 -4.79 -22.24 -14.09
C ASN A 108 -6.10 -22.56 -13.33
N LYS A 109 -7.19 -21.93 -13.76
CA LYS A 109 -8.52 -22.07 -13.17
C LYS A 109 -9.04 -23.53 -13.19
N THR A 110 -8.80 -24.28 -14.27
CA THR A 110 -9.24 -25.67 -14.39
C THR A 110 -8.53 -26.54 -13.36
N MET A 111 -7.19 -26.42 -13.27
CA MET A 111 -6.39 -27.14 -12.27
C MET A 111 -6.73 -26.72 -10.84
N ALA A 112 -7.02 -25.44 -10.62
CA ALA A 112 -7.45 -24.94 -9.33
C ALA A 112 -8.77 -25.61 -8.91
N PHE A 113 -9.77 -25.69 -9.79
CA PHE A 113 -11.06 -26.32 -9.47
C PHE A 113 -10.99 -27.83 -9.26
N LEU A 114 -10.00 -28.53 -9.83
CA LEU A 114 -9.74 -29.93 -9.47
C LEU A 114 -9.24 -30.07 -8.03
N LYS A 115 -8.55 -29.06 -7.50
CA LYS A 115 -7.94 -29.07 -6.15
C LYS A 115 -8.80 -28.40 -5.09
N MET A 116 -9.78 -27.56 -5.47
CA MET A 116 -10.58 -26.80 -4.50
C MET A 116 -11.99 -26.45 -5.00
N PRO A 117 -12.97 -26.30 -4.06
CA PRO A 117 -14.29 -25.79 -4.40
C PRO A 117 -14.29 -24.37 -4.95
N ARG A 118 -15.32 -24.02 -5.73
CA ARG A 118 -15.48 -22.69 -6.34
C ARG A 118 -15.44 -21.55 -5.31
N GLY A 119 -16.06 -21.73 -4.14
CA GLY A 119 -16.05 -20.72 -3.07
C GLY A 119 -14.63 -20.41 -2.57
N ARG A 120 -13.81 -21.44 -2.35
CA ARG A 120 -12.42 -21.29 -1.93
C ARG A 120 -11.57 -20.59 -3.00
N TYR A 121 -11.75 -20.95 -4.26
CA TYR A 121 -11.07 -20.28 -5.38
C TYR A 121 -11.41 -18.79 -5.42
N LEU A 122 -12.70 -18.43 -5.32
CA LEU A 122 -13.12 -17.03 -5.35
C LEU A 122 -12.58 -16.24 -4.15
N GLN A 123 -12.52 -16.86 -2.97
CA GLN A 123 -11.93 -16.24 -1.79
C GLN A 123 -10.42 -16.02 -1.96
N LEU A 124 -9.67 -17.05 -2.39
CA LEU A 124 -8.23 -16.95 -2.63
C LEU A 124 -7.92 -15.88 -3.69
N ARG A 125 -8.70 -15.82 -4.78
CA ARG A 125 -8.53 -14.81 -5.82
C ARG A 125 -8.65 -13.37 -5.27
N LYS A 126 -9.51 -13.12 -4.29
CA LYS A 126 -9.65 -11.82 -3.63
C LYS A 126 -8.47 -11.51 -2.68
N LEU A 127 -7.96 -12.53 -2.00
CA LEU A 127 -6.90 -12.39 -1.00
C LEU A 127 -5.50 -12.29 -1.61
N LEU A 128 -5.24 -12.97 -2.74
CA LEU A 128 -3.89 -13.06 -3.31
C LEU A 128 -3.18 -11.72 -3.49
N PRO A 129 -3.81 -10.62 -3.95
CA PRO A 129 -3.15 -9.32 -4.01
C PRO A 129 -2.61 -8.83 -2.67
N LEU A 130 -3.31 -9.15 -1.56
CA LEU A 130 -2.93 -8.78 -0.19
C LEU A 130 -1.82 -9.67 0.37
N LEU A 131 -1.66 -10.88 -0.18
CA LEU A 131 -0.69 -11.88 0.28
C LEU A 131 0.63 -11.87 -0.52
N LYS A 132 0.79 -10.96 -1.49
CA LYS A 132 1.99 -10.88 -2.33
C LYS A 132 3.24 -10.47 -1.56
N ASN A 133 3.11 -9.49 -0.69
CA ASN A 133 4.22 -8.94 0.08
C ASN A 133 4.38 -9.74 1.38
N GLN A 134 5.33 -10.67 1.41
CA GLN A 134 5.59 -11.53 2.56
C GLN A 134 6.98 -11.29 3.13
N SER A 135 7.10 -11.32 4.46
CA SER A 135 8.38 -11.24 5.19
C SER A 135 8.26 -12.00 6.51
N GLU A 136 9.38 -12.53 7.01
CA GLU A 136 9.44 -13.06 8.37
C GLU A 136 9.26 -11.96 9.44
N ASP A 137 9.61 -10.71 9.09
CA ASP A 137 9.19 -9.54 9.84
C ASP A 137 7.72 -9.18 9.52
N CYS A 138 6.79 -9.82 10.23
CA CYS A 138 5.34 -9.69 10.03
C CYS A 138 4.54 -9.44 11.31
N LEU A 139 5.18 -9.17 12.46
CA LEU A 139 4.51 -9.03 13.76
C LEU A 139 3.92 -7.63 13.96
N TYR A 140 2.89 -7.33 13.17
CA TYR A 140 2.20 -6.06 13.14
C TYR A 140 0.69 -6.24 13.36
N LEU A 141 0.04 -5.21 13.90
CA LEU A 141 -1.40 -5.13 14.05
C LEU A 141 -1.97 -3.90 13.34
N ASN A 142 -3.28 -3.94 13.12
CA ASN A 142 -4.05 -2.84 12.56
C ASN A 142 -5.19 -2.49 13.53
N LEU A 143 -5.40 -1.20 13.77
CA LEU A 143 -6.46 -0.68 14.64
C LEU A 143 -7.46 0.14 13.81
N TYR A 144 -8.75 -0.03 14.12
CA TYR A 144 -9.85 0.67 13.48
C TYR A 144 -10.72 1.26 14.58
N VAL A 145 -10.70 2.59 14.71
CA VAL A 145 -11.36 3.32 15.79
C VAL A 145 -12.54 4.11 15.21
N PRO A 146 -13.78 3.91 15.71
CA PRO A 146 -14.95 4.66 15.24
C PRO A 146 -14.83 6.18 15.41
N GLY A 147 -15.41 6.93 14.46
CA GLY A 147 -15.44 8.38 14.42
C GLY A 147 -16.02 9.09 15.64
N SER A 148 -17.01 8.47 16.28
CA SER A 148 -17.78 9.08 17.37
C SER A 148 -16.96 9.43 18.61
N VAL A 149 -15.79 8.80 18.78
CA VAL A 149 -14.88 9.06 19.91
C VAL A 149 -14.15 10.41 19.76
N PHE A 150 -14.18 11.05 18.58
CA PHE A 150 -13.48 12.32 18.32
C PHE A 150 -14.24 13.59 18.74
N SER A 151 -15.52 13.46 19.13
CA SER A 151 -16.36 14.61 19.50
C SER A 151 -16.36 14.91 21.01
N THR A 152 -15.89 13.98 21.85
CA THR A 152 -15.84 14.18 23.30
C THR A 152 -14.50 14.81 23.70
N LYS A 153 -14.38 16.12 23.50
CA LYS A 153 -13.46 16.92 24.32
C LYS A 153 -14.04 16.92 25.74
N VAL A 154 -13.40 16.21 26.66
CA VAL A 154 -13.50 16.50 28.10
C VAL A 154 -12.53 17.63 28.40
#